data_AF-A0A959YWP6-F1
#
_entry.id   AF-A0A959YWP6-F1
#
_cell.length_a   1.000
_cell.length_b   1.000
_cell.length_c   1.000
_cell.angle_alpha   90.00
_cell.angle_beta   90.00
_cell.angle_gamma   90.00
#
_symmetry.space_group_name_H-M   'P 1'
#
loop_
_entity.id
_entity.type
_entity.pdbx_description
1 polymer ?
#
loop_
_entity_poly.entity_id
_entity_poly.type
_entity_poly.pdbx_seq_one_letter_code
_entity_poly.pdbx_strand_id
1 'polypeptide(L)'
;MSDQRAISLFEQLESQEQEVSREADRRLDSLLDWSIRSQDSCRMARIHSWRAHSHLVRGILDSSMIELDKAKRAFQGACDSLHYMSIQGNLSATLLELGEFEAVVDVTQGSLALWNEDWPKATSRNGLLTNRAIAKAYMGDMDGALAGFKDVR
;
A
#
# COMPACT_ATOMS: atom_id res chain seq x y z
N MET A 1 -14.71 5.49 -20.00
CA MET A 1 -15.53 4.70 -19.04
C MET A 1 -16.62 5.62 -18.49
N SER A 2 -17.85 5.14 -18.29
CA SER A 2 -18.90 5.92 -17.61
C SER A 2 -18.68 5.97 -16.10
N ASP A 3 -19.22 6.98 -15.42
CA ASP A 3 -19.00 7.20 -13.98
C ASP A 3 -19.51 6.04 -13.14
N GLN A 4 -20.73 5.55 -13.39
CA GLN A 4 -21.29 4.40 -12.67
C GLN A 4 -20.42 3.15 -12.80
N ARG A 5 -19.83 2.94 -13.99
CA ARG A 5 -18.95 1.80 -14.23
C ARG A 5 -17.60 1.98 -13.53
N ALA A 6 -17.07 3.20 -13.46
CA ALA A 6 -15.82 3.48 -12.77
C ALA A 6 -15.96 3.28 -11.26
N ILE A 7 -17.04 3.79 -10.67
CA ILE A 7 -17.34 3.64 -9.24
C ILE A 7 -17.47 2.14 -8.90
N SER A 8 -18.30 1.41 -9.63
CA SER A 8 -18.50 -0.03 -9.40
C SER A 8 -17.22 -0.84 -9.56
N LEU A 9 -16.39 -0.52 -10.55
CA LEU A 9 -15.10 -1.20 -10.74
C LEU A 9 -14.11 -0.89 -9.61
N PHE A 10 -14.08 0.36 -9.12
CA PHE A 10 -13.25 0.75 -8.00
C PHE A 10 -13.66 -0.02 -6.72
N GLU A 11 -14.95 -0.07 -6.41
CA GLU A 11 -15.49 -0.83 -5.26
C GLU A 11 -15.20 -2.34 -5.36
N GLN A 12 -15.26 -2.89 -6.57
CA GLN A 12 -14.86 -4.29 -6.80
C GLN A 12 -13.38 -4.51 -6.46
N LEU A 13 -12.50 -3.60 -6.88
CA LEU A 13 -11.06 -3.71 -6.58
C LEU A 13 -10.72 -3.46 -5.11
N GLU A 14 -11.53 -2.71 -4.37
CA GLU A 14 -11.40 -2.56 -2.91
C GLU A 14 -11.78 -3.84 -2.15
N SER A 15 -12.76 -4.59 -2.65
CA SER A 15 -13.33 -5.75 -1.95
C SER A 15 -12.65 -7.07 -2.28
N GLN A 16 -11.79 -7.10 -3.29
CA GLN A 16 -11.11 -8.31 -3.75
C GLN A 16 -9.62 -8.26 -3.43
N GLU A 17 -9.03 -9.41 -3.09
CA GLU A 17 -7.56 -9.53 -3.12
C GLU A 17 -7.07 -9.19 -4.53
N GLN A 18 -5.98 -8.43 -4.59
CA GLN A 18 -5.48 -7.92 -5.86
C GLN A 18 -4.88 -9.06 -6.69
N GLU A 19 -5.62 -9.51 -7.70
CA GLU A 19 -5.06 -10.40 -8.70
C GLU A 19 -4.04 -9.62 -9.55
N VAL A 20 -2.79 -10.08 -9.52
CA VAL A 20 -1.72 -9.50 -10.36
C VAL A 20 -1.81 -10.11 -11.75
N SER A 21 -2.48 -9.39 -12.66
CA SER A 21 -2.63 -9.82 -14.05
C SER A 21 -2.59 -8.63 -15.02
N ARG A 22 -2.30 -8.89 -16.30
CA ARG A 22 -2.34 -7.85 -17.35
C ARG A 22 -3.73 -7.22 -17.50
N GLU A 23 -4.78 -7.98 -17.22
CA GLU A 23 -6.15 -7.48 -17.29
C GLU A 23 -6.46 -6.57 -16.10
N ALA A 24 -5.97 -6.90 -14.89
CA ALA A 24 -6.06 -6.03 -13.73
C ALA A 24 -5.31 -4.70 -13.99
N ASP A 25 -4.10 -4.75 -14.54
CA ASP A 25 -3.32 -3.53 -14.86
C ASP A 25 -4.08 -2.60 -15.83
N ARG A 26 -4.73 -3.14 -16.88
CA ARG A 26 -5.55 -2.34 -17.82
C ARG A 26 -6.77 -1.69 -17.16
N ARG A 27 -7.39 -2.39 -16.21
CA ARG A 27 -8.51 -1.86 -15.42
C ARG A 27 -8.04 -0.70 -14.55
N LEU A 28 -6.87 -0.83 -13.93
CA LEU A 28 -6.23 0.24 -13.16
C LEU A 28 -5.89 1.45 -14.03
N ASP A 29 -5.33 1.25 -15.22
CA ASP A 29 -5.05 2.36 -16.16
C ASP A 29 -6.35 3.10 -16.54
N SER A 30 -7.41 2.35 -16.84
CA SER A 30 -8.72 2.94 -17.20
C SER A 30 -9.36 3.72 -16.05
N LEU A 31 -9.23 3.21 -14.81
CA LEU A 31 -9.69 3.89 -13.61
C LEU A 31 -8.86 5.13 -13.28
N LEU A 32 -7.55 5.08 -13.52
CA LEU A 32 -6.66 6.21 -13.30
C LEU A 32 -7.02 7.35 -14.25
N ASP A 33 -7.18 7.05 -15.54
CA ASP A 33 -7.62 8.02 -16.55
C ASP A 33 -8.95 8.68 -16.17
N TRP A 34 -9.88 7.91 -15.63
CA TRP A 34 -11.15 8.45 -15.14
C TRP A 34 -10.95 9.33 -13.90
N SER A 35 -10.16 8.88 -12.92
CA SER A 35 -9.88 9.61 -11.67
C SER A 35 -9.15 10.93 -11.92
N ILE A 36 -8.27 10.98 -12.93
CA ILE A 36 -7.61 12.20 -13.39
C ILE A 36 -8.65 13.19 -13.95
N ARG A 37 -9.55 12.73 -14.82
CA ARG A 37 -10.61 13.59 -15.40
C ARG A 37 -11.61 14.08 -14.37
N SER A 38 -11.93 13.26 -13.37
CA SER A 38 -12.82 13.65 -12.27
C SER A 38 -12.11 14.39 -11.13
N GLN A 39 -10.79 14.58 -11.23
CA GLN A 39 -9.94 15.22 -10.22
C GLN A 39 -10.05 14.57 -8.83
N ASP A 40 -10.31 13.25 -8.78
CA ASP A 40 -10.43 12.50 -7.54
C ASP A 40 -9.06 12.03 -7.04
N SER A 41 -8.41 12.87 -6.23
CA SER A 41 -7.07 12.62 -5.72
C SER A 41 -6.99 11.40 -4.79
N CYS A 42 -8.07 11.10 -4.06
CA CYS A 42 -8.10 9.95 -3.16
C CYS A 42 -8.14 8.63 -3.93
N ARG A 43 -8.92 8.56 -5.01
CA ARG A 43 -8.90 7.40 -5.91
C ARG A 43 -7.60 7.31 -6.69
N MET A 44 -7.04 8.42 -7.16
CA MET A 44 -5.71 8.43 -7.77
C MET A 44 -4.65 7.84 -6.83
N ALA A 45 -4.61 8.28 -5.57
CA ALA A 45 -3.66 7.77 -4.57
C ALA A 45 -3.80 6.26 -4.36
N ARG A 46 -5.04 5.78 -4.25
CA ARG A 46 -5.34 4.36 -4.06
C ARG A 46 -4.98 3.50 -5.27
N ILE A 47 -5.30 3.97 -6.48
CA ILE A 47 -4.96 3.27 -7.72
C ILE A 47 -3.44 3.18 -7.90
N HIS A 48 -2.71 4.25 -7.62
CA HIS A 48 -1.24 4.21 -7.62
C HIS A 48 -0.68 3.23 -6.57
N SER A 49 -1.29 3.15 -5.39
CA SER A 49 -0.93 2.13 -4.38
C SER A 49 -1.12 0.69 -4.90
N TRP A 50 -2.20 0.43 -5.63
CA TRP A 50 -2.45 -0.88 -6.26
C TRP A 50 -1.47 -1.22 -7.38
N ARG A 51 -1.13 -0.25 -8.22
CA ARG A 51 -0.11 -0.42 -9.26
C ARG A 51 1.26 -0.72 -8.65
N ALA A 52 1.61 -0.04 -7.55
CA ALA A 52 2.83 -0.33 -6.82
C ALA A 52 2.87 -1.79 -6.34
N HIS A 53 1.77 -2.28 -5.76
CA HIS A 53 1.67 -3.68 -5.35
C HIS A 53 1.85 -4.66 -6.53
N SER A 54 1.18 -4.41 -7.67
CA SER A 54 1.35 -5.22 -8.89
C SER A 54 2.81 -5.25 -9.35
N HIS A 55 3.50 -4.11 -9.34
CA HIS A 55 4.93 -4.04 -9.68
C HIS A 55 5.82 -4.77 -8.68
N LEU A 56 5.56 -4.61 -7.38
CA LEU A 56 6.28 -5.30 -6.31
C LEU A 56 6.20 -6.83 -6.47
N VAL A 57 5.00 -7.38 -6.62
CA VAL A 57 4.79 -8.84 -6.79
C VAL A 57 5.51 -9.38 -8.04
N ARG A 58 5.73 -8.53 -9.03
CA ARG A 58 6.46 -8.87 -10.27
C ARG A 58 7.97 -8.62 -10.18
N GLY A 59 8.48 -8.15 -9.04
CA GLY A 59 9.89 -7.82 -8.83
C GLY A 59 10.36 -6.57 -9.57
N ILE A 60 9.45 -5.69 -10.00
CA ILE A 60 9.79 -4.46 -10.74
C ILE A 60 9.87 -3.29 -9.75
N LEU A 61 10.90 -3.31 -8.90
CA LEU A 61 10.99 -2.45 -7.71
C LEU A 61 11.03 -0.95 -8.04
N ASP A 62 11.73 -0.55 -9.11
CA ASP A 62 11.77 0.86 -9.55
C ASP A 62 10.38 1.40 -9.90
N SER A 63 9.58 0.59 -10.60
CA SER A 63 8.21 0.96 -10.96
C SER A 63 7.31 0.99 -9.73
N SER A 64 7.50 0.08 -8.78
CA SER A 64 6.80 0.12 -7.49
C SER A 64 7.08 1.44 -6.77
N MET A 65 8.35 1.84 -6.65
CA MET A 65 8.75 3.09 -5.99
C MET A 65 8.19 4.34 -6.68
N ILE A 66 8.19 4.38 -8.02
CA ILE A 66 7.60 5.48 -8.79
C ILE A 66 6.09 5.60 -8.52
N GLU A 67 5.36 4.47 -8.53
CA GLU A 67 3.93 4.48 -8.25
C GLU A 67 3.63 4.86 -6.80
N LEU A 68 4.47 4.46 -5.83
CA LEU A 68 4.35 4.90 -4.43
C LEU A 68 4.56 6.39 -4.25
N ASP A 69 5.53 7.00 -4.94
CA ASP A 69 5.73 8.45 -4.93
C ASP A 69 4.50 9.18 -5.49
N LYS A 70 3.96 8.71 -6.61
CA LYS A 70 2.70 9.24 -7.17
C LYS A 70 1.53 9.09 -6.19
N ALA A 71 1.41 7.94 -5.54
CA ALA A 71 0.37 7.69 -4.54
C ALA A 71 0.45 8.69 -3.38
N LYS A 72 1.66 8.90 -2.84
CA LYS A 72 1.91 9.86 -1.75
C LYS A 72 1.60 11.30 -2.15
N ARG A 73 1.95 11.71 -3.38
CA ARG A 73 1.66 13.07 -3.89
C ARG A 73 0.17 13.30 -4.13
N ALA A 74 -0.57 12.27 -4.53
CA ALA A 74 -2.01 12.35 -4.74
C ALA A 74 -2.80 12.29 -3.41
N PHE A 75 -2.25 11.65 -2.38
CA PHE A 75 -2.93 11.53 -1.09
C PHE A 75 -3.14 12.91 -0.42
N GLN A 76 -4.34 13.13 0.11
CA GLN A 76 -4.72 14.35 0.81
C GLN A 76 -5.35 14.00 2.17
N GLY A 77 -5.36 14.95 3.10
CA GLY A 77 -5.87 14.72 4.46
C GLY A 77 -7.35 14.33 4.57
N ALA A 78 -8.15 14.56 3.51
CA ALA A 78 -9.56 14.15 3.45
C ALA A 78 -9.76 12.71 2.95
N CYS A 79 -8.70 12.04 2.49
CA CYS A 79 -8.79 10.67 2.00
C CYS A 79 -8.94 9.67 3.14
N ASP A 80 -9.46 8.48 2.82
CA ASP A 80 -9.52 7.38 3.76
C ASP A 80 -8.12 7.05 4.28
N SER A 81 -7.98 7.02 5.60
CA SER A 81 -6.70 6.73 6.26
C SER A 81 -6.22 5.30 6.01
N LEU A 82 -7.11 4.36 5.69
CA LEU A 82 -6.72 3.01 5.26
C LEU A 82 -5.97 3.03 3.92
N HIS A 83 -6.25 3.99 3.03
CA HIS A 83 -5.45 4.15 1.81
C HIS A 83 -4.02 4.56 2.15
N TYR A 84 -3.84 5.47 3.12
CA TYR A 84 -2.50 5.82 3.61
C TYR A 84 -1.78 4.59 4.17
N MET A 85 -2.44 3.79 5.01
CA MET A 85 -1.84 2.58 5.58
C MET A 85 -1.44 1.58 4.49
N SER A 86 -2.24 1.43 3.43
CA SER A 86 -1.88 0.59 2.29
C SER A 86 -0.68 1.13 1.51
N ILE A 87 -0.58 2.45 1.30
CA ILE A 87 0.58 3.09 0.65
C ILE A 87 1.85 2.80 1.46
N GLN A 88 1.79 2.99 2.78
CA GLN A 88 2.94 2.75 3.66
C GLN A 88 3.29 1.26 3.73
N GLY A 89 2.29 0.37 3.72
CA GLY A 89 2.49 -1.08 3.65
C GLY A 89 3.27 -1.47 2.40
N ASN A 90 2.84 -1.02 1.22
CA ASN A 90 3.52 -1.30 -0.05
C ASN A 90 4.91 -0.64 -0.13
N LEU A 91 5.09 0.55 0.45
CA LEU A 91 6.40 1.19 0.56
C LEU A 91 7.35 0.37 1.44
N SER A 92 6.92 -0.02 2.63
CA SER A 92 7.74 -0.84 3.53
C SER A 92 8.09 -2.19 2.91
N ALA A 93 7.17 -2.82 2.16
CA ALA A 93 7.45 -4.07 1.47
C ALA A 93 8.46 -3.87 0.32
N THR A 94 8.34 -2.78 -0.44
CA THR A 94 9.31 -2.47 -1.51
C THR A 94 10.70 -2.18 -0.95
N LEU A 95 10.78 -1.43 0.16
CA LEU A 95 12.05 -1.17 0.86
C LEU A 95 12.68 -2.44 1.42
N LEU A 96 11.85 -3.39 1.89
CA LEU A 96 12.32 -4.68 2.37
C LEU A 96 13.03 -5.47 1.25
N GLU A 97 12.43 -5.54 0.07
CA GLU A 97 13.03 -6.19 -1.11
C GLU A 97 14.31 -5.49 -1.59
N LEU A 98 14.42 -4.18 -1.35
CA LEU A 98 15.64 -3.41 -1.61
C LEU A 98 16.73 -3.58 -0.55
N GLY A 99 16.43 -4.24 0.59
CA GLY A 99 17.35 -4.40 1.71
C GLY A 99 17.52 -3.14 2.58
N GLU A 100 16.64 -2.15 2.43
CA GLU A 100 16.68 -0.87 3.15
C GLU A 100 16.02 -1.00 4.54
N PHE A 101 16.56 -1.88 5.39
CA PHE A 101 15.89 -2.33 6.62
C PHE A 101 15.65 -1.22 7.65
N GLU A 102 16.57 -0.27 7.80
CA GLU A 102 16.38 0.88 8.68
C GLU A 102 15.19 1.74 8.22
N ALA A 103 15.10 1.99 6.91
CA ALA A 103 13.98 2.74 6.32
C ALA A 103 12.64 1.99 6.47
N VAL A 104 12.64 0.65 6.41
CA VAL A 104 11.45 -0.16 6.72
C VAL A 104 11.00 0.10 8.15
N VAL A 105 11.92 0.07 9.12
CA VAL A 105 11.59 0.32 10.53
C VAL A 105 11.02 1.72 10.73
N ASP A 106 11.63 2.75 10.14
CA ASP A 106 11.17 4.13 10.25
C ASP A 106 9.77 4.33 9.67
N VAL A 107 9.55 3.86 8.44
CA VAL A 107 8.25 3.97 7.75
C VAL A 107 7.16 3.24 8.51
N THR A 108 7.43 2.00 8.94
CA THR A 108 6.44 1.19 9.64
C THR A 108 6.13 1.72 11.03
N GLN A 109 7.14 2.18 11.79
CA GLN A 109 6.93 2.78 13.11
C GLN A 109 6.12 4.08 13.02
N GLY A 110 6.47 4.98 12.10
CA GLY A 110 5.72 6.22 11.90
C GLY A 110 4.26 5.96 11.49
N SER A 111 4.03 4.96 10.63
CA SER A 111 2.69 4.61 10.17
C SER A 111 1.84 3.96 11.26
N LEU A 112 2.44 3.03 12.02
CA LEU A 112 1.75 2.36 13.13
C LEU A 112 1.43 3.31 14.29
N ALA A 113 2.22 4.36 14.51
CA ALA A 113 1.91 5.40 15.49
C ALA A 113 0.64 6.21 15.12
N LEU A 114 0.26 6.23 13.85
CA LEU A 114 -0.96 6.87 13.35
C LEU A 114 -2.15 5.91 13.24
N TRP A 115 -1.96 4.64 13.59
CA TRP A 115 -3.01 3.62 13.51
C TRP A 115 -4.10 3.89 14.56
N ASN A 116 -5.35 3.89 14.12
CA ASN A 116 -6.50 3.91 15.03
C ASN A 116 -6.99 2.47 15.25
N GLU A 117 -7.01 2.02 16.51
CA GLU A 117 -7.45 0.66 16.89
C GLU A 117 -8.95 0.41 16.66
N ASP A 118 -9.75 1.46 16.45
CA ASP A 118 -11.17 1.34 16.05
C ASP A 118 -11.36 1.10 14.55
N TRP A 119 -10.30 1.26 13.73
CA TRP A 119 -10.39 0.92 12.31
C TRP A 119 -10.62 -0.58 12.13
N PRO A 120 -11.35 -0.99 11.07
CA PRO A 120 -11.53 -2.40 10.78
C PRO A 120 -10.16 -3.07 10.65
N LYS A 121 -10.06 -4.32 11.12
CA LYS A 121 -8.84 -5.12 10.99
C LYS A 121 -8.40 -5.09 9.53
N ALA A 122 -7.30 -4.39 9.25
CA ALA A 122 -6.82 -4.20 7.90
C ALA A 122 -5.56 -5.03 7.67
N THR A 123 -5.54 -5.75 6.56
CA THR A 123 -4.36 -6.45 6.03
C THR A 123 -3.13 -5.53 5.99
N SER A 124 -3.32 -4.23 5.75
CA SER A 124 -2.24 -3.23 5.75
C SER A 124 -1.53 -3.07 7.10
N ARG A 125 -2.25 -3.12 8.24
CA ARG A 125 -1.63 -3.05 9.58
C ARG A 125 -0.76 -4.26 9.82
N ASN A 126 -1.28 -5.44 9.50
CA ASN A 126 -0.56 -6.70 9.65
C ASN A 126 0.66 -6.76 8.73
N GLY A 127 0.54 -6.23 7.49
CA GLY A 127 1.66 -6.06 6.57
C GLY A 127 2.76 -5.15 7.14
N LEU A 128 2.40 -3.99 7.71
CA LEU A 128 3.35 -3.08 8.35
C LEU A 128 4.09 -3.74 9.52
N LEU A 129 3.36 -4.43 10.40
CA LEU A 129 3.95 -5.15 11.54
C LEU A 129 4.90 -6.26 11.09
N THR A 130 4.48 -7.03 10.09
CA THR A 130 5.27 -8.14 9.51
C THR A 130 6.54 -7.62 8.88
N ASN A 131 6.45 -6.60 8.03
CA ASN A 131 7.63 -6.01 7.37
C ASN A 131 8.62 -5.44 8.38
N ARG A 132 8.13 -4.76 9.42
CA ARG A 132 8.98 -4.26 10.50
C ARG A 132 9.69 -5.40 11.24
N ALA A 133 8.98 -6.47 11.55
CA ALA A 133 9.55 -7.62 12.23
C ALA A 133 10.64 -8.30 11.38
N ILE A 134 10.41 -8.46 10.09
CA ILE A 134 11.40 -9.02 9.16
C ILE A 134 12.63 -8.13 9.08
N ALA A 135 12.46 -6.80 8.91
CA ALA A 135 13.58 -5.86 8.86
C ALA A 135 14.43 -5.91 10.14
N LYS A 136 13.78 -5.94 11.32
CA LYS A 136 14.48 -6.10 12.61
C LYS A 136 15.26 -7.40 12.69
N ALA A 137 14.72 -8.51 12.21
CA ALA A 137 15.43 -9.78 12.17
C ALA A 137 16.69 -9.69 11.28
N TYR A 138 16.59 -9.07 10.10
CA TYR A 138 17.76 -8.84 9.23
C TYR A 138 18.82 -7.93 9.87
N MET A 139 18.41 -7.00 10.74
CA MET A 139 19.31 -6.15 11.52
C MET A 139 19.87 -6.84 12.78
N GLY A 140 19.46 -8.08 13.07
CA GLY A 140 19.90 -8.83 14.26
C GLY A 140 19.09 -8.58 15.54
N ASP A 141 18.05 -7.74 15.49
CA ASP A 141 17.12 -7.48 16.60
C ASP A 141 16.03 -8.57 16.66
N MET A 142 16.41 -9.77 17.11
CA MET A 142 15.50 -10.93 17.17
C MET A 142 14.38 -10.76 18.20
N ASP A 143 14.65 -10.08 19.31
CA ASP A 143 13.65 -9.79 20.35
C ASP A 143 12.59 -8.83 19.82
N GLY A 144 13.01 -7.76 19.13
CA GLY A 144 12.11 -6.83 18.49
C GLY A 144 11.33 -7.45 17.32
N ALA A 145 11.93 -8.38 16.57
CA ALA A 145 11.23 -9.14 15.54
C ALA A 145 10.11 -10.00 16.15
N LEU A 146 10.41 -10.77 17.20
CA LEU A 146 9.44 -11.62 17.89
C LEU A 146 8.28 -10.82 18.49
N ALA A 147 8.57 -9.65 19.06
CA ALA A 147 7.53 -8.74 19.55
C ALA A 147 6.59 -8.30 18.41
N GLY A 148 7.14 -7.91 17.26
CA GLY A 148 6.35 -7.48 16.10
C GLY A 148 5.39 -8.56 15.59
N PHE A 149 5.83 -9.83 15.52
CA PHE A 149 4.97 -10.93 15.08
C PHE A 149 3.82 -11.25 16.04
N LYS A 150 3.98 -11.01 17.35
CA LYS A 150 2.91 -11.24 18.35
C LYS A 150 1.77 -10.23 18.26
N ASP A 151 2.03 -9.05 17.69
CA ASP A 151 1.04 -7.98 17.57
C ASP A 151 0.18 -8.09 16.30
N VAL A 152 0.51 -9.05 15.42
CA VAL A 152 -0.30 -9.41 14.25
C VAL A 152 -1.53 -10.19 14.73
N ARG A 153 -2.75 -9.71 14.42
CA ARG A 153 -4.02 -10.26 14.92
C ARG A 153 -5.12 -10.29 13.85
#